data_AF-R7YY79-F1
#
_entry.id   AF-R7YY79-F1
#
_cell.length_a   1.000
_cell.length_b   1.000
_cell.length_c   1.000
_cell.angle_alpha   90.00
_cell.angle_beta   90.00
_cell.angle_gamma   90.00
#
_symmetry.space_group_name_H-M   'P 1'
#
loop_
_entity.id
_entity.type
_entity.pdbx_description
1 polymer ?
#
loop_
_entity_poly.entity_id
_entity_poly.type
_entity_poly.pdbx_seq_one_letter_code
_entity_poly.pdbx_strand_id
1 'polypeptide(L)'
;MATIVNLTPNPRPLPDKGGELSIKQVKLSTASTSSSNTSHPTDNVQKSTYHIYHKRDSHYLITPRADAYKDLCSPSRREKRAHASAKKEQKRLQKLNGGAIDVDPGVEAQSYFVHTPYVSFRNPPRTLRRGSSKDGPVVCLIHNSLWWKEWVVQVGGALEEDGVVDPRGVVGERFVRAHDKTDEKSLRGYPVRSWRLWGETGKAFHRETNLLRKKSKAGTVATTSELDVDGNTSVVARDRSPPTEDEPADISSVEETKYIATTAIEKPPLADQALRLIWTSPFSKATRRYHFHYAGIDFYWKGTSTLRQSGFWGSWLHFNHLKLMAQLPIDPTAVLDKGDSNMGGKREVMLARYTSNICEKKAGMLEVFDSAVLRLLREHMPSVQLGSETVLAEHDAEAAAPLLHEGHDAEDDVAAVRRTRLYDLIISTTVCMIIGEAQKRAMARRFVELCLGEAGSGGG
;
A
#
# COMPACT_ATOMS: atom_id res chain seq x y z
N MET A 1 -37.17 -83.69 -17.35
CA MET A 1 -37.77 -82.75 -18.33
C MET A 1 -38.15 -81.50 -17.57
N ALA A 2 -37.30 -80.48 -17.61
CA ALA A 2 -37.37 -79.32 -16.73
C ALA A 2 -38.00 -78.12 -17.46
N THR A 3 -39.07 -77.62 -16.85
CA THR A 3 -39.90 -76.49 -17.28
C THR A 3 -39.20 -75.15 -17.03
N ILE A 4 -39.23 -74.27 -18.03
CA ILE A 4 -38.73 -72.89 -17.96
C ILE A 4 -39.79 -72.02 -17.28
N VAL A 5 -39.41 -71.30 -16.22
CA VAL A 5 -40.24 -70.28 -15.56
C VAL A 5 -39.59 -68.91 -15.78
N ASN A 6 -40.31 -68.03 -16.49
CA ASN A 6 -39.94 -66.63 -16.71
C ASN A 6 -40.25 -65.79 -15.47
N LEU A 7 -39.28 -65.01 -15.00
CA LEU A 7 -39.43 -64.01 -13.94
C LEU A 7 -39.33 -62.60 -14.54
N THR A 8 -40.42 -61.84 -14.49
CA THR A 8 -40.45 -60.40 -14.76
C THR A 8 -40.14 -59.60 -13.48
N PRO A 9 -39.30 -58.55 -13.53
CA PRO A 9 -38.98 -57.75 -12.35
C PRO A 9 -39.99 -56.62 -12.10
N ASN A 10 -40.30 -56.44 -10.81
CA ASN A 10 -41.18 -55.43 -10.24
C ASN A 10 -40.52 -54.02 -10.26
N PRO A 11 -41.23 -52.92 -10.57
CA PRO A 11 -40.65 -51.58 -10.56
C PRO A 11 -40.50 -51.02 -9.14
N ARG A 12 -39.34 -50.38 -8.87
CA ARG A 12 -39.07 -49.66 -7.61
C ARG A 12 -39.68 -48.26 -7.66
N PRO A 13 -40.18 -47.74 -6.52
CA PRO A 13 -40.68 -46.37 -6.44
C PRO A 13 -39.52 -45.35 -6.36
N LEU A 14 -39.75 -44.20 -6.99
CA LEU A 14 -38.85 -43.04 -6.98
C LEU A 14 -38.95 -42.28 -5.64
N PRO A 15 -37.83 -41.77 -5.09
CA PRO A 15 -37.88 -40.91 -3.93
C PRO A 15 -38.20 -39.46 -4.31
N ASP A 16 -39.17 -38.94 -3.56
CA ASP A 16 -39.72 -37.59 -3.58
C ASP A 16 -38.65 -36.54 -3.23
N LYS A 17 -38.57 -35.45 -4.01
CA LYS A 17 -37.62 -34.33 -3.81
C LYS A 17 -38.39 -33.07 -3.43
N GLY A 18 -38.71 -32.93 -2.15
CA GLY A 18 -39.21 -31.70 -1.54
C GLY A 18 -38.42 -31.36 -0.29
N GLY A 19 -37.18 -30.87 -0.46
CA GLY A 19 -36.31 -30.42 0.63
C GLY A 19 -36.11 -28.91 0.58
N GLU A 20 -36.99 -28.18 1.25
CA GLU A 20 -36.89 -26.75 1.50
C GLU A 20 -35.64 -26.47 2.36
N LEU A 21 -34.59 -25.93 1.74
CA LEU A 21 -33.35 -25.56 2.44
C LEU A 21 -33.58 -24.27 3.22
N SER A 22 -34.01 -24.42 4.47
CA SER A 22 -33.91 -23.37 5.50
C SER A 22 -32.45 -22.94 5.64
N ILE A 23 -32.13 -21.76 5.12
CA ILE A 23 -30.85 -21.08 5.35
C ILE A 23 -30.85 -20.68 6.82
N LYS A 24 -30.27 -21.54 7.66
CA LYS A 24 -29.88 -21.16 9.02
C LYS A 24 -28.91 -19.99 8.89
N GLN A 25 -29.36 -18.78 9.24
CA GLN A 25 -28.49 -17.64 9.46
C GLN A 25 -27.46 -18.06 10.51
N VAL A 26 -26.23 -18.31 10.06
CA VAL A 26 -25.08 -18.46 10.96
C VAL A 26 -24.84 -17.07 11.52
N LYS A 27 -25.37 -16.83 12.72
CA LYS A 27 -25.07 -15.68 13.55
C LYS A 27 -23.56 -15.74 13.82
N LEU A 28 -22.76 -15.03 13.02
CA LEU A 28 -21.37 -14.76 13.35
C LEU A 28 -21.39 -13.98 14.66
N SER A 29 -21.18 -14.68 15.77
CA SER A 29 -20.84 -14.05 17.03
C SER A 29 -19.45 -13.44 16.84
N THR A 30 -19.41 -12.17 16.46
CA THR A 30 -18.25 -11.31 16.71
C THR A 30 -18.00 -11.43 18.20
N ALA A 31 -16.95 -12.15 18.58
CA ALA A 31 -16.51 -12.21 19.97
C ALA A 31 -16.05 -10.80 20.33
N SER A 32 -16.96 -10.01 20.87
CA SER A 32 -16.69 -8.75 21.56
C SER A 32 -15.69 -9.08 22.66
N THR A 33 -14.41 -8.85 22.37
CA THR A 33 -13.35 -9.03 23.36
C THR A 33 -13.62 -7.97 24.43
N SER A 34 -14.12 -8.41 25.58
CA SER A 34 -14.37 -7.57 26.76
C SER A 34 -13.05 -6.95 27.18
N SER A 35 -12.87 -5.70 26.74
CA SER A 35 -11.73 -4.86 27.06
C SER A 35 -11.92 -4.44 28.52
N SER A 36 -10.98 -4.79 29.39
CA SER A 36 -11.00 -4.39 30.80
C SER A 36 -11.07 -2.87 30.92
N ASN A 37 -12.08 -2.40 31.66
CA ASN A 37 -12.46 -1.02 31.94
C ASN A 37 -11.28 -0.11 32.29
N THR A 38 -10.78 0.60 31.29
CA THR A 38 -10.35 2.00 31.47
C THR A 38 -11.58 2.81 31.10
N SER A 39 -12.13 3.55 32.06
CA SER A 39 -13.32 4.40 31.89
C SER A 39 -13.02 5.51 30.87
N HIS A 40 -13.07 5.17 29.59
CA HIS A 40 -13.12 6.13 28.51
C HIS A 40 -14.58 6.54 28.32
N PRO A 41 -14.88 7.84 28.23
CA PRO A 41 -16.21 8.31 27.91
C PRO A 41 -16.67 7.62 26.62
N THR A 42 -17.85 7.00 26.67
CA THR A 42 -18.54 6.38 25.54
C THR A 42 -19.11 7.44 24.60
N ASP A 43 -18.35 8.52 24.37
CA ASP A 43 -18.65 9.43 23.29
C ASP A 43 -18.58 8.61 22.00
N ASN A 44 -19.52 8.85 21.09
CA ASN A 44 -19.49 8.30 19.75
C ASN A 44 -18.28 8.85 19.01
N VAL A 45 -17.08 8.37 19.36
CA VAL A 45 -15.81 8.79 18.77
C VAL A 45 -15.82 8.30 17.33
N GLN A 46 -16.02 9.24 16.42
CA GLN A 46 -15.96 8.97 14.99
C GLN A 46 -14.57 8.44 14.64
N LYS A 47 -14.56 7.25 14.02
CA LYS A 47 -13.33 6.55 13.66
C LYS A 47 -13.46 5.88 12.30
N SER A 48 -12.34 5.84 11.59
CA SER A 48 -12.18 5.06 10.36
C SER A 48 -11.51 3.74 10.68
N THR A 49 -12.04 2.65 10.13
CA THR A 49 -11.46 1.31 10.30
C THR A 49 -10.93 0.83 8.96
N TYR A 50 -9.66 0.45 8.92
CA TYR A 50 -8.99 -0.11 7.76
C TYR A 50 -8.56 -1.55 8.01
N HIS A 51 -8.80 -2.40 7.02
CA HIS A 51 -8.32 -3.77 6.98
C HIS A 51 -7.11 -3.87 6.04
N ILE A 52 -6.05 -4.50 6.54
CA ILE A 52 -4.77 -4.54 5.85
C ILE A 52 -4.54 -5.96 5.35
N TYR A 53 -4.68 -6.15 4.05
CA TYR A 53 -4.59 -7.44 3.38
C TYR A 53 -3.29 -7.60 2.62
N HIS A 54 -2.68 -8.77 2.70
CA HIS A 54 -1.59 -9.15 1.83
C HIS A 54 -2.10 -9.35 0.40
N LYS A 55 -1.43 -8.76 -0.59
CA LYS A 55 -1.74 -8.90 -2.01
C LYS A 55 -0.49 -9.39 -2.73
N ARG A 56 -0.49 -10.68 -3.10
CA ARG A 56 0.72 -11.40 -3.55
C ARG A 56 1.80 -11.34 -2.45
N ASP A 57 3.05 -11.63 -2.79
CA ASP A 57 4.09 -11.89 -1.79
C ASP A 57 4.63 -10.62 -1.10
N SER A 58 4.36 -9.43 -1.62
CA SER A 58 4.99 -8.20 -1.11
C SER A 58 4.14 -6.92 -1.12
N HIS A 59 2.92 -6.93 -1.67
CA HIS A 59 2.05 -5.76 -1.68
C HIS A 59 1.03 -5.82 -0.55
N TYR A 60 0.51 -4.65 -0.18
CA TYR A 60 -0.60 -4.54 0.76
C TYR A 60 -1.76 -3.77 0.14
N LEU A 61 -2.98 -4.21 0.44
CA LEU A 61 -4.20 -3.46 0.22
C LEU A 61 -4.74 -3.04 1.57
N ILE A 62 -4.89 -1.74 1.79
CA ILE A 62 -5.46 -1.14 2.98
C ILE A 62 -6.82 -0.59 2.56
N THR A 63 -7.90 -1.10 3.12
CA THR A 63 -9.25 -0.73 2.65
C THR A 63 -10.23 -0.70 3.81
N PRO A 64 -11.22 0.20 3.81
CA PRO A 64 -12.25 0.19 4.84
C PRO A 64 -13.17 -1.03 4.75
N ARG A 65 -13.17 -1.72 3.60
CA ARG A 65 -14.02 -2.89 3.37
C ARG A 65 -13.40 -4.19 3.89
N ALA A 66 -14.10 -4.85 4.80
CA ALA A 66 -13.74 -6.18 5.26
C ALA A 66 -13.93 -7.23 4.14
N ASP A 67 -12.98 -8.16 4.03
CA ASP A 67 -13.04 -9.35 3.17
C ASP A 67 -13.18 -10.59 4.07
N ALA A 68 -14.42 -11.08 4.17
CA ALA A 68 -14.78 -12.21 5.05
C ALA A 68 -13.92 -13.45 4.79
N TYR A 69 -13.48 -13.69 3.54
CA TYR A 69 -12.67 -14.86 3.22
C TYR A 69 -11.21 -14.70 3.64
N LYS A 70 -10.65 -13.48 3.52
CA LYS A 70 -9.28 -13.20 3.96
C LYS A 70 -9.16 -13.07 5.48
N ASP A 71 -10.26 -12.78 6.16
CA ASP A 71 -10.34 -12.73 7.61
C ASP A 71 -10.28 -14.13 8.26
N LEU A 72 -10.52 -15.20 7.48
CA LEU A 72 -10.37 -16.58 7.93
C LEU A 72 -8.89 -17.00 7.92
N CYS A 73 -8.37 -17.38 9.08
CA CYS A 73 -7.00 -17.91 9.20
C CYS A 73 -6.84 -19.28 8.51
N SER A 74 -7.87 -20.13 8.59
CA SER A 74 -7.86 -21.49 8.04
C SER A 74 -9.18 -21.81 7.33
N PRO A 75 -9.41 -21.26 6.12
CA PRO A 75 -10.65 -21.51 5.39
C PRO A 75 -10.75 -22.99 4.98
N SER A 76 -11.93 -23.56 5.19
CA SER A 76 -12.29 -24.92 4.78
C SER A 76 -12.17 -25.11 3.26
N ARG A 77 -12.06 -26.36 2.81
CA ARG A 77 -12.05 -26.68 1.37
C ARG A 77 -13.31 -26.15 0.66
N ARG A 78 -14.46 -26.16 1.33
CA ARG A 78 -15.73 -25.63 0.81
C ARG A 78 -15.67 -24.12 0.62
N GLU A 79 -15.19 -23.37 1.60
CA GLU A 79 -15.04 -21.91 1.52
C GLU A 79 -14.00 -21.51 0.46
N LYS A 80 -12.90 -22.26 0.34
CA LYS A 80 -11.92 -22.06 -0.75
C LYS A 80 -12.57 -22.20 -2.13
N ARG A 81 -13.40 -23.23 -2.34
CA ARG A 81 -14.14 -23.44 -3.60
C ARG A 81 -15.17 -22.34 -3.85
N ALA A 82 -15.94 -21.97 -2.83
CA ALA A 82 -16.95 -20.91 -2.93
C ALA A 82 -16.35 -19.54 -3.27
N HIS A 83 -15.23 -19.18 -2.61
CA HIS A 83 -14.51 -17.95 -2.92
C HIS A 83 -13.90 -17.98 -4.33
N ALA A 84 -13.36 -19.14 -4.76
CA ALA A 84 -12.82 -19.29 -6.11
C ALA A 84 -13.91 -19.15 -7.19
N SER A 85 -15.10 -19.74 -6.97
CA SER A 85 -16.24 -19.60 -7.89
C SER A 85 -16.76 -18.16 -7.92
N ALA A 86 -16.93 -17.52 -6.77
CA ALA A 86 -17.36 -16.11 -6.69
C ALA A 86 -16.37 -15.17 -7.41
N LYS A 87 -15.07 -15.39 -7.22
CA LYS A 87 -14.02 -14.61 -7.91
C LYS A 87 -14.00 -14.87 -9.42
N LYS A 88 -14.29 -16.10 -9.87
CA LYS A 88 -14.40 -16.42 -11.30
C LYS A 88 -15.60 -15.70 -11.91
N GLU A 89 -16.72 -15.68 -11.20
CA GLU A 89 -17.94 -14.99 -11.64
C GLU A 89 -17.74 -13.48 -11.71
N GLN A 90 -17.16 -12.87 -10.68
CA GLN A 90 -16.84 -11.44 -10.68
C GLN A 90 -15.93 -11.06 -11.85
N LYS A 91 -14.92 -11.89 -12.18
CA LYS A 91 -14.08 -11.69 -13.36
C LYS A 91 -14.85 -11.82 -14.68
N ARG A 92 -15.84 -12.72 -14.74
CA ARG A 92 -16.68 -12.89 -15.92
C ARG A 92 -17.52 -11.63 -16.14
N LEU A 93 -18.16 -11.12 -15.09
CA LEU A 93 -18.92 -9.88 -15.11
C LEU A 93 -18.05 -8.68 -15.47
N GLN A 94 -16.85 -8.57 -14.90
CA GLN A 94 -15.89 -7.52 -15.26
C GLN A 94 -15.55 -7.55 -16.76
N LYS A 95 -15.29 -8.74 -17.32
CA LYS A 95 -15.02 -8.87 -18.76
C LYS A 95 -16.20 -8.44 -19.63
N LEU A 96 -17.43 -8.75 -19.21
CA LEU A 96 -18.64 -8.33 -19.92
C LEU A 96 -18.83 -6.81 -19.86
N ASN A 97 -18.47 -6.18 -18.74
CA ASN A 97 -18.54 -4.73 -18.54
C ASN A 97 -17.29 -3.99 -19.03
N GLY A 98 -16.59 -4.51 -20.04
CA GLY A 98 -15.41 -3.83 -20.62
C GLY A 98 -14.19 -3.73 -19.70
N GLY A 99 -14.13 -4.54 -18.64
CA GLY A 99 -13.05 -4.53 -17.65
C GLY A 99 -13.27 -3.57 -16.47
N ALA A 100 -14.37 -2.81 -16.46
CA ALA A 100 -14.71 -1.95 -15.35
C ALA A 100 -15.00 -2.79 -14.10
N ILE A 101 -14.23 -2.54 -13.04
CA ILE A 101 -14.50 -3.12 -11.72
C ILE A 101 -15.49 -2.19 -11.05
N ASP A 102 -16.67 -2.72 -10.74
CA ASP A 102 -17.66 -2.05 -9.89
C ASP A 102 -17.16 -2.03 -8.43
N VAL A 103 -16.16 -1.18 -8.19
CA VAL A 103 -15.75 -0.79 -6.84
C VAL A 103 -16.53 0.47 -6.52
N ASP A 104 -17.20 0.46 -5.37
CA ASP A 104 -17.80 1.67 -4.82
C ASP A 104 -16.72 2.79 -4.81
N PRO A 105 -16.93 3.89 -5.54
CA PRO A 105 -15.95 4.97 -5.67
C PRO A 105 -15.59 5.57 -4.31
N GLY A 106 -16.51 5.55 -3.35
CA GLY A 106 -16.23 6.01 -1.98
C GLY A 106 -15.23 5.11 -1.26
N VAL A 107 -15.37 3.78 -1.41
CA VAL A 107 -14.42 2.80 -0.84
C VAL A 107 -13.07 2.88 -1.55
N GLU A 108 -13.06 3.08 -2.87
CA GLU A 108 -11.83 3.23 -3.63
C GLU A 108 -11.06 4.49 -3.21
N ALA A 109 -11.73 5.64 -3.14
CA ALA A 109 -11.13 6.91 -2.73
C ALA A 109 -10.51 6.86 -1.32
N GLN A 110 -11.05 6.03 -0.43
CA GLN A 110 -10.55 5.84 0.93
C GLN A 110 -9.54 4.70 1.06
N SER A 111 -9.34 3.89 0.02
CA SER A 111 -8.40 2.77 0.07
C SER A 111 -6.98 3.25 -0.22
N TYR A 112 -6.00 2.47 0.24
CA TYR A 112 -4.60 2.64 -0.09
C TYR A 112 -3.99 1.34 -0.62
N PHE A 113 -3.03 1.49 -1.53
CA PHE A 113 -2.25 0.39 -2.06
C PHE A 113 -0.77 0.60 -1.76
N VAL A 114 -0.16 -0.36 -1.09
CA VAL A 114 1.29 -0.38 -0.83
C VAL A 114 1.95 -1.24 -1.90
N HIS A 115 2.65 -0.59 -2.82
CA HIS A 115 3.39 -1.26 -3.87
C HIS A 115 4.86 -1.46 -3.45
N THR A 116 5.36 -2.68 -3.60
CA THR A 116 6.76 -3.04 -3.33
C THR A 116 7.43 -3.33 -4.67
N PRO A 117 8.08 -2.33 -5.28
CA PRO A 117 8.81 -2.54 -6.53
C PRO A 117 9.94 -3.56 -6.33
N TYR A 118 10.26 -4.31 -7.39
CA TYR A 118 11.38 -5.23 -7.40
C TYR A 118 12.29 -4.92 -8.59
N VAL A 119 13.52 -4.53 -8.28
CA VAL A 119 14.58 -4.23 -9.24
C VAL A 119 15.80 -5.04 -8.80
N SER A 120 16.33 -5.92 -9.66
CA SER A 120 17.37 -6.84 -9.22
C SER A 120 18.62 -6.12 -8.75
N PHE A 121 19.19 -6.60 -7.65
CA PHE A 121 20.35 -6.02 -6.94
C PHE A 121 20.13 -4.62 -6.36
N ARG A 122 18.88 -4.18 -6.27
CA ARG A 122 18.51 -2.91 -5.64
C ARG A 122 17.37 -3.15 -4.65
N ASN A 123 17.25 -2.27 -3.66
CA ASN A 123 16.12 -2.23 -2.73
C ASN A 123 15.40 -0.90 -2.93
N PRO A 124 14.57 -0.77 -3.97
CA PRO A 124 13.79 0.45 -4.18
C PRO A 124 12.82 0.72 -3.02
N PRO A 125 12.50 2.00 -2.74
CA PRO A 125 11.50 2.33 -1.75
C PRO A 125 10.14 1.75 -2.14
N ARG A 126 9.31 1.46 -1.13
CA ARG A 126 7.90 1.13 -1.37
C ARG A 126 7.16 2.42 -1.71
N THR A 127 6.10 2.30 -2.51
CA THR A 127 5.20 3.43 -2.79
C THR A 127 3.88 3.19 -2.06
N LEU A 128 3.43 4.17 -1.29
CA LEU A 128 2.04 4.24 -0.82
C LEU A 128 1.24 5.01 -1.87
N ARG A 129 0.13 4.44 -2.33
CA ARG A 129 -0.74 5.04 -3.34
C ARG A 129 -2.16 5.14 -2.81
N ARG A 130 -2.90 6.20 -3.16
CA ARG A 130 -4.35 6.24 -2.92
C ARG A 130 -5.04 5.31 -3.92
N GLY A 131 -6.16 4.74 -3.53
CA GLY A 131 -6.91 3.76 -4.32
C GLY A 131 -6.55 2.31 -4.02
N SER A 132 -7.23 1.41 -4.74
CA SER A 132 -7.11 -0.05 -4.56
C SER A 132 -6.05 -0.72 -5.47
N SER A 133 -5.44 0.09 -6.34
CA SER A 133 -4.55 -0.35 -7.43
C SER A 133 -3.13 0.24 -7.33
N LYS A 134 -2.20 -0.41 -8.03
CA LYS A 134 -0.82 0.06 -8.21
C LYS A 134 -0.71 1.29 -9.12
N ASP A 135 -1.75 1.62 -9.85
CA ASP A 135 -1.78 2.72 -10.82
C ASP A 135 -2.33 4.02 -10.20
N GLY A 136 -2.76 3.98 -8.93
CA GLY A 136 -3.21 5.18 -8.23
C GLY A 136 -2.07 6.16 -7.91
N PRO A 137 -2.41 7.42 -7.59
CA PRO A 137 -1.44 8.49 -7.35
C PRO A 137 -0.55 8.17 -6.15
N VAL A 138 0.73 8.53 -6.24
CA VAL A 138 1.75 8.20 -5.23
C VAL A 138 1.77 9.26 -4.14
N VAL A 139 1.40 8.84 -2.94
CA VAL A 139 1.36 9.69 -1.74
C VAL A 139 2.74 9.85 -1.12
N CYS A 140 3.47 8.74 -0.98
CA CYS A 140 4.77 8.75 -0.33
C CYS A 140 5.68 7.61 -0.79
N LEU A 141 6.99 7.82 -0.62
CA LEU A 141 8.03 6.81 -0.73
C LEU A 141 8.46 6.35 0.67
N ILE A 142 8.45 5.05 0.91
CA ILE A 142 8.84 4.44 2.18
C ILE A 142 10.17 3.72 1.98
N HIS A 143 11.24 4.33 2.48
CA HIS A 143 12.57 3.76 2.52
C HIS A 143 12.73 2.94 3.79
N ASN A 144 13.25 1.72 3.63
CA ASN A 144 13.66 0.88 4.73
C ASN A 144 15.18 0.97 4.85
N SER A 145 15.68 1.24 6.05
CA SER A 145 17.11 1.10 6.33
C SER A 145 17.53 -0.37 6.26
N LEU A 146 18.83 -0.63 6.38
CA LEU A 146 19.26 -1.95 6.79
C LEU A 146 18.70 -2.13 8.21
N TRP A 147 17.83 -3.13 8.39
CA TRP A 147 17.10 -3.46 9.64
C TRP A 147 15.85 -2.58 9.89
N TRP A 148 14.88 -3.09 10.66
CA TRP A 148 13.63 -2.38 11.00
C TRP A 148 13.80 -1.26 12.04
N LYS A 149 15.03 -0.75 12.23
CA LYS A 149 15.36 0.27 13.23
C LYS A 149 14.94 1.66 12.78
N GLU A 150 15.03 1.93 11.48
CA GLU A 150 14.80 3.26 10.94
C GLU A 150 14.11 3.19 9.58
N TRP A 151 13.15 4.10 9.39
CA TRP A 151 12.44 4.28 8.15
C TRP A 151 12.47 5.76 7.78
N VAL A 152 12.58 6.04 6.48
CA VAL A 152 12.43 7.40 5.95
C VAL A 152 11.22 7.42 5.06
N VAL A 153 10.24 8.25 5.41
CA VAL A 153 9.01 8.47 4.63
C VAL A 153 9.12 9.82 3.93
N GLN A 154 9.30 9.79 2.61
CA GLN A 154 9.31 10.98 1.77
C GLN A 154 7.90 11.25 1.25
N VAL A 155 7.41 12.45 1.47
CA VAL A 155 6.06 12.90 1.09
C VAL A 155 6.19 14.19 0.27
N GLY A 156 5.34 14.34 -0.74
CA GLY A 156 5.15 15.62 -1.41
C GLY A 156 4.47 15.53 -2.77
N GLY A 157 3.92 16.66 -3.22
CA GLY A 157 3.15 16.73 -4.48
C GLY A 157 3.95 16.34 -5.71
N ALA A 158 5.27 16.59 -5.69
CA ALA A 158 6.17 16.20 -6.77
C ALA A 158 6.22 14.68 -7.04
N LEU A 159 5.76 13.83 -6.11
CA LEU A 159 5.66 12.39 -6.32
C LEU A 159 4.48 11.98 -7.20
N GLU A 160 3.46 12.84 -7.28
CA GLU A 160 2.26 12.65 -8.10
C GLU A 160 2.47 13.10 -9.56
N GLU A 161 3.50 13.92 -9.81
CA GLU A 161 3.85 14.39 -11.14
C GLU A 161 4.16 13.23 -12.12
N ASP A 162 3.67 13.39 -13.35
CA ASP A 162 3.72 12.34 -14.35
C ASP A 162 5.15 11.89 -14.68
N GLY A 163 5.37 10.60 -14.44
CA GLY A 163 6.61 9.91 -14.70
C GLY A 163 7.72 10.12 -13.67
N VAL A 164 7.52 10.95 -12.62
CA VAL A 164 8.44 10.99 -11.47
C VAL A 164 8.58 9.61 -10.87
N VAL A 165 7.46 8.96 -10.58
CA VAL A 165 7.40 7.52 -10.27
C VAL A 165 6.88 6.77 -11.49
N ASP A 166 7.72 5.90 -12.05
CA ASP A 166 7.37 5.13 -13.24
C ASP A 166 6.37 4.00 -12.95
N PRO A 167 5.82 3.31 -13.97
CA PRO A 167 4.90 2.18 -13.77
C PRO A 167 5.50 0.95 -13.08
N ARG A 168 6.84 0.86 -12.91
CA ARG A 168 7.48 -0.17 -12.07
C ARG A 168 7.28 0.16 -10.59
N GLY A 169 6.94 1.41 -10.28
CA GLY A 169 6.80 1.97 -8.94
C GLY A 169 8.12 2.49 -8.38
N VAL A 170 9.07 2.86 -9.23
CA VAL A 170 10.37 3.44 -8.81
C VAL A 170 10.52 4.84 -9.36
N VAL A 171 11.31 5.67 -8.69
CA VAL A 171 11.62 7.01 -9.20
C VAL A 171 12.42 6.87 -10.51
N GLY A 172 12.02 7.61 -11.54
CA GLY A 172 12.68 7.63 -12.83
C GLY A 172 14.13 8.13 -12.75
N GLU A 173 15.03 7.52 -13.51
CA GLU A 173 16.45 7.89 -13.54
C GLU A 173 16.68 9.36 -13.91
N ARG A 174 15.84 9.94 -14.76
CA ARG A 174 15.93 11.34 -15.21
C ARG A 174 15.78 12.37 -14.08
N PHE A 175 15.22 11.95 -12.95
CA PHE A 175 15.01 12.82 -11.78
C PHE A 175 16.10 12.65 -10.71
N VAL A 176 17.14 11.86 -10.99
CA VAL A 176 18.28 11.69 -10.09
C VAL A 176 19.14 12.93 -10.13
N ARG A 177 19.33 13.60 -8.98
CA ARG A 177 20.47 14.49 -8.80
C ARG A 177 21.76 13.68 -8.67
N ALA A 178 22.85 14.19 -9.27
CA ALA A 178 24.19 13.80 -8.87
C ALA A 178 24.27 13.91 -7.33
N HIS A 179 24.47 12.75 -6.69
CA HIS A 179 24.18 12.47 -5.30
C HIS A 179 24.66 13.53 -4.30
N ASP A 180 23.74 14.32 -3.73
CA ASP A 180 23.92 14.74 -2.36
C ASP A 180 23.23 13.71 -1.45
N LYS A 181 24.03 12.78 -0.92
CA LYS A 181 23.53 11.73 0.00
C LYS A 181 23.02 12.31 1.31
N THR A 182 23.28 13.59 1.59
CA THR A 182 22.92 14.23 2.85
C THR A 182 21.49 14.77 2.84
N ASP A 183 20.93 15.07 1.67
CA ASP A 183 19.57 15.57 1.57
C ASP A 183 18.54 14.43 1.61
N GLU A 184 17.86 14.29 2.75
CA GLU A 184 16.78 13.31 2.94
C GLU A 184 15.58 13.56 2.02
N LYS A 185 15.41 14.77 1.48
CA LYS A 185 14.33 15.11 0.56
C LYS A 185 14.65 14.73 -0.89
N SER A 186 15.91 14.39 -1.18
CA SER A 186 16.33 14.01 -2.52
C SER A 186 15.70 12.69 -2.95
N LEU A 187 15.14 12.66 -4.16
CA LEU A 187 14.54 11.46 -4.72
C LEU A 187 15.61 10.58 -5.37
N ARG A 188 15.68 9.31 -4.95
CA ARG A 188 16.61 8.34 -5.52
C ARG A 188 15.97 7.65 -6.71
N GLY A 189 16.36 8.02 -7.92
CA GLY A 189 15.95 7.33 -9.15
C GLY A 189 16.71 6.03 -9.44
N TYR A 190 16.09 5.20 -10.27
CA TYR A 190 16.54 3.85 -10.60
C TYR A 190 16.62 3.64 -12.12
N PRO A 191 17.82 3.34 -12.67
CA PRO A 191 18.01 3.16 -14.11
C PRO A 191 17.17 2.03 -14.68
N VAL A 192 16.71 2.22 -15.92
CA VAL A 192 16.19 1.12 -16.73
C VAL A 192 17.37 0.47 -17.44
N ARG A 193 17.72 -0.77 -17.06
CA ARG A 193 18.77 -1.54 -17.71
C ARG A 193 18.34 -1.98 -19.12
N SER A 194 19.31 -2.35 -19.96
CA SER A 194 19.03 -2.98 -21.27
C SER A 194 18.53 -4.41 -21.15
N TRP A 195 18.85 -5.09 -20.04
CA TRP A 195 18.47 -6.46 -19.71
C TRP A 195 17.66 -6.50 -18.42
N ARG A 196 16.82 -7.53 -18.28
CA ARG A 196 15.92 -7.74 -17.14
C ARG A 196 16.04 -9.17 -16.64
N LEU A 197 16.12 -9.31 -15.32
CA LEU A 197 16.02 -10.61 -14.66
C LEU A 197 14.57 -11.03 -14.45
N TRP A 198 14.38 -12.32 -14.17
CA TRP A 198 13.07 -12.89 -13.92
C TRP A 198 12.45 -12.24 -12.67
N GLY A 199 11.18 -11.81 -12.80
CA GLY A 199 10.39 -11.28 -11.70
C GLY A 199 10.42 -9.76 -11.49
N GLU A 200 11.30 -8.98 -12.12
CA GLU A 200 11.34 -7.50 -11.90
C GLU A 200 10.00 -6.82 -12.21
N THR A 201 9.69 -5.66 -11.63
CA THR A 201 8.42 -4.96 -11.94
C THR A 201 8.47 -4.20 -13.28
N GLY A 202 7.30 -3.94 -13.88
CA GLY A 202 7.10 -3.16 -15.12
C GLY A 202 7.78 -3.70 -16.40
N LYS A 203 7.48 -4.96 -16.74
CA LYS A 203 7.90 -5.60 -18.01
C LYS A 203 7.55 -4.78 -19.26
N ALA A 204 6.33 -4.22 -19.31
CA ALA A 204 5.85 -3.45 -20.44
C ALA A 204 6.68 -2.17 -20.62
N PHE A 205 6.81 -1.40 -19.54
CA PHE A 205 7.63 -0.18 -19.49
C PHE A 205 9.09 -0.41 -19.91
N HIS A 206 9.71 -1.51 -19.48
CA HIS A 206 11.07 -1.87 -19.93
C HIS A 206 11.14 -2.14 -21.44
N ARG A 207 10.15 -2.84 -22.02
CA ARG A 207 10.10 -3.12 -23.46
C ARG A 207 9.96 -1.82 -24.24
N GLU A 208 9.04 -0.96 -23.83
CA GLU A 208 8.81 0.35 -24.42
C GLU A 208 10.06 1.24 -24.38
N THR A 209 10.67 1.38 -23.20
CA THR A 209 11.92 2.15 -23.03
C THR A 209 13.03 1.65 -23.94
N ASN A 210 13.19 0.33 -24.10
CA ASN A 210 14.20 -0.23 -24.98
C ASN A 210 13.87 -0.09 -26.46
N LEU A 211 12.59 -0.11 -26.84
CA LEU A 211 12.17 0.21 -28.20
C LEU A 211 12.49 1.66 -28.55
N LEU A 212 12.20 2.60 -27.64
CA LEU A 212 12.54 4.02 -27.81
C LEU A 212 14.05 4.23 -27.94
N ARG A 213 14.86 3.58 -27.11
CA ARG A 213 16.34 3.62 -27.21
C ARG A 213 16.87 3.03 -28.52
N LYS A 214 16.20 2.04 -29.10
CA LYS A 214 16.56 1.49 -30.41
C LYS A 214 16.20 2.47 -31.53
N LYS A 215 15.00 3.06 -31.48
CA LYS A 215 14.56 4.09 -32.45
C LYS A 215 15.48 5.31 -32.44
N SER A 216 15.85 5.81 -31.25
CA SER A 216 16.75 6.97 -31.14
C SER A 216 18.13 6.69 -31.75
N LYS A 217 18.67 5.48 -31.56
CA LYS A 217 19.95 5.07 -32.18
C LYS A 217 19.87 4.94 -33.70
N ALA A 218 18.76 4.43 -34.22
CA ALA A 218 18.56 4.33 -35.67
C ALA A 218 18.46 5.71 -36.34
N GLY A 219 17.75 6.65 -35.69
CA GLY A 219 17.60 8.02 -36.18
C GLY A 219 18.92 8.80 -36.25
N THR A 220 19.80 8.67 -35.25
CA THR A 220 21.10 9.35 -35.26
C THR A 220 22.03 8.86 -36.37
N VAL A 221 21.93 7.58 -36.76
CA VAL A 221 22.78 7.03 -37.82
C VAL A 221 22.32 7.53 -39.20
N ALA A 222 21.01 7.68 -39.42
CA ALA A 222 20.47 8.13 -40.70
C ALA A 222 20.81 9.60 -41.03
N THR A 223 20.96 10.47 -40.02
CA THR A 223 21.27 11.90 -40.23
C THR A 223 22.76 12.17 -40.47
N THR A 224 23.64 11.20 -40.16
CA THR A 224 25.10 11.39 -40.31
C THR A 224 25.62 10.94 -41.69
N SER A 225 24.79 10.36 -42.56
CA SER A 225 25.22 9.83 -43.87
C SER A 225 24.95 10.74 -45.08
N GLU A 226 24.53 11.99 -44.89
CA GLU A 226 24.22 12.93 -46.00
C GLU A 226 25.22 14.09 -46.17
N LEU A 227 26.34 14.09 -45.46
CA LEU A 227 27.41 15.09 -45.63
C LEU A 227 28.77 14.41 -45.80
N ASP A 228 28.97 13.72 -46.92
CA ASP A 228 30.30 13.52 -47.50
C ASP A 228 30.18 13.60 -49.04
N VAL A 229 30.35 14.83 -49.51
CA VAL A 229 30.61 15.19 -50.90
C VAL A 229 32.12 15.05 -51.14
N ASP A 230 32.45 14.24 -52.16
CA ASP A 230 33.71 14.13 -52.91
C ASP A 230 34.95 13.53 -52.24
N GLY A 231 35.32 12.31 -52.67
CA GLY A 231 36.65 11.77 -52.38
C GLY A 231 36.95 10.31 -52.69
N ASN A 232 36.54 9.80 -53.87
CA ASN A 232 37.19 8.72 -54.63
C ASN A 232 38.05 7.68 -53.85
N THR A 233 37.55 6.46 -53.61
CA THR A 233 38.34 5.22 -53.75
C THR A 233 37.42 4.00 -53.91
N SER A 234 37.56 3.33 -55.06
CA SER A 234 36.91 2.08 -55.42
C SER A 234 37.53 0.88 -54.71
N VAL A 235 36.78 0.10 -53.92
CA VAL A 235 37.10 -1.32 -53.67
C VAL A 235 35.81 -2.16 -53.52
N VAL A 236 35.54 -2.90 -54.59
CA VAL A 236 35.05 -4.29 -54.68
C VAL A 236 33.84 -4.72 -53.84
N ALA A 237 32.77 -5.00 -54.58
CA ALA A 237 31.53 -5.65 -54.18
C ALA A 237 31.72 -7.02 -53.50
N ARG A 238 30.93 -7.26 -52.46
CA ARG A 238 30.39 -8.60 -52.18
C ARG A 238 28.89 -8.52 -51.93
N ASP A 239 28.20 -9.05 -52.93
CA ASP A 239 26.81 -9.38 -53.04
C ASP A 239 26.36 -10.32 -51.90
N ARG A 240 25.35 -9.89 -51.15
CA ARG A 240 24.48 -10.74 -50.33
C ARG A 240 23.11 -10.06 -50.22
N SER A 241 22.22 -10.48 -51.11
CA SER A 241 20.81 -10.15 -51.12
C SER A 241 20.10 -10.63 -49.84
N PRO A 242 19.18 -9.85 -49.25
CA PRO A 242 18.14 -10.37 -48.37
C PRO A 242 16.81 -10.56 -49.12
N PRO A 243 15.93 -11.46 -48.65
CA PRO A 243 14.63 -11.69 -49.27
C PRO A 243 13.58 -10.64 -48.89
N THR A 244 12.70 -10.43 -49.86
CA THR A 244 11.66 -9.43 -50.03
C THR A 244 10.30 -9.88 -49.43
N GLU A 245 9.58 -8.91 -48.81
CA GLU A 245 8.09 -8.74 -48.73
C GLU A 245 7.25 -9.85 -48.03
N ASP A 246 6.18 -9.64 -47.25
CA ASP A 246 5.07 -8.66 -47.26
C ASP A 246 4.41 -8.56 -45.87
N GLU A 247 4.12 -7.35 -45.36
CA GLU A 247 2.85 -7.07 -44.64
C GLU A 247 2.64 -5.56 -44.45
N PRO A 248 1.54 -4.96 -44.97
CA PRO A 248 1.18 -3.58 -44.69
C PRO A 248 0.23 -3.52 -43.47
N ALA A 249 0.78 -3.25 -42.28
CA ALA A 249 -0.01 -2.80 -41.15
C ALA A 249 -0.09 -1.26 -41.16
N ASP A 250 -1.22 -0.77 -41.62
CA ASP A 250 -1.68 0.61 -41.47
C ASP A 250 -1.81 0.93 -39.97
N ILE A 251 -0.83 1.66 -39.43
CA ILE A 251 -0.86 2.24 -38.08
C ILE A 251 -0.95 3.76 -38.22
N SER A 252 -2.03 4.22 -38.87
CA SER A 252 -2.43 5.62 -38.92
C SER A 252 -3.31 5.99 -37.70
N SER A 253 -2.76 5.83 -36.50
CA SER A 253 -3.22 6.55 -35.30
C SER A 253 -2.19 6.43 -34.17
N VAL A 254 -0.93 6.74 -34.48
CA VAL A 254 0.01 7.11 -33.41
C VAL A 254 -0.37 8.52 -33.02
N GLU A 255 -1.30 8.65 -32.08
CA GLU A 255 -1.38 9.83 -31.22
C GLU A 255 0.01 10.00 -30.61
N GLU A 256 0.79 10.82 -31.30
CA GLU A 256 1.90 11.62 -30.85
C GLU A 256 2.24 11.32 -29.39
N THR A 257 3.08 10.29 -29.22
CA THR A 257 3.65 9.91 -27.95
C THR A 257 4.44 11.10 -27.44
N LYS A 258 3.74 11.94 -26.65
CA LYS A 258 4.19 13.10 -25.90
C LYS A 258 5.14 12.71 -24.76
N TYR A 259 5.96 11.70 -24.98
CA TYR A 259 7.07 11.31 -24.11
C TYR A 259 8.34 12.04 -24.58
N ILE A 260 8.30 13.35 -24.35
CA ILE A 260 9.40 14.19 -23.88
C ILE A 260 10.68 14.13 -24.73
N ALA A 261 10.72 14.99 -25.75
CA ALA A 261 11.97 15.66 -26.09
C ALA A 261 12.53 16.27 -24.80
N THR A 262 13.78 15.98 -24.52
CA THR A 262 14.55 16.36 -23.32
C THR A 262 14.59 17.88 -23.12
N THR A 263 13.51 18.49 -22.68
CA THR A 263 13.57 19.82 -22.08
C THR A 263 14.40 19.66 -20.82
N ALA A 264 15.52 20.36 -20.74
CA ALA A 264 16.37 20.36 -19.55
C ALA A 264 15.51 20.68 -18.34
N ILE A 265 15.29 19.70 -17.46
CA ILE A 265 14.53 19.89 -16.24
C ILE A 265 15.39 20.78 -15.34
N GLU A 266 15.05 22.07 -15.26
CA GLU A 266 15.85 23.09 -14.55
C GLU A 266 16.06 22.74 -13.08
N LYS A 267 15.14 21.98 -12.47
CA LYS A 267 15.26 21.51 -11.10
C LYS A 267 14.59 20.14 -10.93
N PRO A 268 15.33 19.09 -10.56
CA PRO A 268 14.72 17.80 -10.31
C PRO A 268 13.78 17.86 -9.10
N PRO A 269 12.70 17.08 -9.13
CA PRO A 269 11.68 17.07 -8.08
C PRO A 269 12.31 16.66 -6.75
N LEU A 270 11.96 17.40 -5.71
CA LEU A 270 12.30 17.11 -4.33
C LEU A 270 11.01 16.75 -3.60
N ALA A 271 11.10 15.85 -2.62
CA ALA A 271 9.99 15.68 -1.69
C ALA A 271 9.86 16.95 -0.84
N ASP A 272 8.64 17.43 -0.60
CA ASP A 272 8.47 18.62 0.27
C ASP A 272 8.98 18.34 1.68
N GLN A 273 8.85 17.09 2.13
CA GLN A 273 9.28 16.65 3.46
C GLN A 273 9.76 15.20 3.46
N ALA A 274 10.74 14.94 4.31
CA ALA A 274 11.20 13.60 4.67
C ALA A 274 11.04 13.43 6.19
N LEU A 275 10.46 12.30 6.60
CA LEU A 275 10.17 11.98 7.99
C LEU A 275 10.92 10.73 8.40
N ARG A 276 11.72 10.87 9.46
CA ARG A 276 12.50 9.78 10.02
C ARG A 276 11.73 9.13 11.17
N LEU A 277 11.37 7.85 10.99
CA LEU A 277 10.69 7.03 11.98
C LEU A 277 11.71 6.08 12.61
N ILE A 278 12.09 6.35 13.85
CA ILE A 278 13.20 5.69 14.54
C ILE A 278 12.67 4.80 15.66
N TRP A 279 13.14 3.57 15.73
CA TRP A 279 12.93 2.67 16.86
C TRP A 279 13.85 3.07 18.02
N THR A 280 13.30 3.77 19.01
CA THR A 280 14.11 4.49 20.02
C THR A 280 14.87 3.58 20.97
N SER A 281 14.40 2.36 21.20
CA SER A 281 15.09 1.45 22.12
C SER A 281 14.72 -0.01 21.90
N PRO A 282 15.55 -0.78 21.18
CA PRO A 282 15.32 -2.21 20.96
C PRO A 282 15.45 -3.07 22.21
N PHE A 283 16.20 -2.61 23.23
CA PHE A 283 16.57 -3.39 24.40
C PHE A 283 16.06 -2.83 25.73
N SER A 284 15.23 -1.78 25.73
CA SER A 284 14.59 -1.29 26.97
C SER A 284 13.29 -2.01 27.29
N LYS A 285 12.74 -1.78 28.49
CA LYS A 285 11.37 -2.18 28.85
C LYS A 285 10.30 -1.61 27.91
N ALA A 286 10.62 -0.56 27.15
CA ALA A 286 9.79 0.01 26.10
C ALA A 286 10.26 -0.47 24.70
N THR A 287 10.39 -1.79 24.52
CA THR A 287 10.89 -2.44 23.29
C THR A 287 10.14 -2.08 22.00
N ARG A 288 9.05 -1.31 22.07
CA ARG A 288 8.11 -1.03 20.97
C ARG A 288 7.72 0.43 20.95
N ARG A 289 8.72 1.31 20.91
CA ARG A 289 8.51 2.74 20.73
C ARG A 289 9.18 3.20 19.45
N TYR A 290 8.37 3.55 18.46
CA TYR A 290 8.86 4.23 17.27
C TYR A 290 8.49 5.69 17.37
N HIS A 291 9.46 6.57 17.18
CA HIS A 291 9.31 8.02 17.28
C HIS A 291 9.48 8.64 15.91
N PHE A 292 8.63 9.62 15.62
CA PHE A 292 8.83 10.55 14.53
C PHE A 292 8.32 11.93 14.94
N HIS A 293 8.81 12.97 14.28
CA HIS A 293 8.45 14.35 14.54
C HIS A 293 7.78 14.94 13.30
N TYR A 294 6.63 15.59 13.46
CA TYR A 294 5.90 16.21 12.36
C TYR A 294 5.19 17.48 12.83
N ALA A 295 5.36 18.57 12.09
CA ALA A 295 4.74 19.87 12.36
C ALA A 295 4.91 20.35 13.83
N GLY A 296 6.12 20.21 14.40
CA GLY A 296 6.41 20.62 15.77
C GLY A 296 5.92 19.65 16.85
N ILE A 297 5.25 18.56 16.49
CA ILE A 297 4.68 17.60 17.43
C ILE A 297 5.43 16.27 17.35
N ASP A 298 5.68 15.68 18.53
CA ASP A 298 6.26 14.36 18.66
C ASP A 298 5.19 13.28 18.62
N PHE A 299 5.42 12.27 17.79
CA PHE A 299 4.53 11.13 17.62
C PHE A 299 5.23 9.83 18.02
N TYR A 300 4.48 8.94 18.67
CA TYR A 300 4.99 7.67 19.13
C TYR A 300 4.05 6.53 18.80
N TRP A 301 4.53 5.53 18.06
CA TRP A 301 3.90 4.21 18.05
C TRP A 301 4.37 3.45 19.29
N LYS A 302 3.45 3.17 20.22
CA LYS A 302 3.69 2.43 21.46
C LYS A 302 3.06 1.05 21.40
N GLY A 303 3.81 0.02 21.77
CA GLY A 303 3.25 -1.31 22.02
C GLY A 303 2.28 -1.31 23.20
N THR A 304 1.12 -1.94 23.05
CA THR A 304 0.16 -2.06 24.16
C THR A 304 0.43 -3.34 24.93
N SER A 305 0.71 -3.24 26.22
CA SER A 305 0.97 -4.40 27.09
C SER A 305 -0.30 -5.19 27.49
N THR A 306 -1.47 -4.86 26.94
CA THR A 306 -2.76 -5.08 27.62
C THR A 306 -3.54 -6.32 27.20
N LEU A 307 -2.94 -7.35 26.62
CA LEU A 307 -3.64 -8.62 26.43
C LEU A 307 -2.94 -9.74 27.20
N ARG A 308 -3.36 -9.94 28.45
CA ARG A 308 -3.13 -11.21 29.16
C ARG A 308 -3.88 -12.32 28.43
N GLN A 309 -3.33 -12.82 27.33
CA GLN A 309 -3.81 -14.08 26.75
C GLN A 309 -3.22 -15.23 27.57
N SER A 310 -4.09 -16.04 28.18
CA SER A 310 -3.70 -17.25 28.89
C SER A 310 -3.19 -18.30 27.90
N GLY A 311 -1.94 -18.74 28.04
CA GLY A 311 -1.35 -19.83 27.26
C GLY A 311 0.10 -19.56 26.83
N PHE A 312 0.81 -20.62 26.44
CA PHE A 312 2.22 -20.57 26.00
C PHE A 312 2.46 -19.60 24.83
N TRP A 313 1.48 -19.54 23.90
CA TRP A 313 1.51 -18.63 22.75
C TRP A 313 1.16 -17.18 23.10
N GLY A 314 0.53 -16.94 24.27
CA GLY A 314 0.16 -15.61 24.72
C GLY A 314 1.37 -14.68 24.78
N SER A 315 2.47 -15.13 25.38
CA SER A 315 3.75 -14.38 25.46
C SER A 315 4.25 -13.88 24.10
N TRP A 316 4.05 -14.67 23.04
CA TRP A 316 4.47 -14.35 21.67
C TRP A 316 3.47 -13.43 20.93
N LEU A 317 2.23 -13.35 21.41
CA LEU A 317 1.15 -12.55 20.83
C LEU A 317 1.00 -11.16 21.48
N HIS A 318 1.62 -10.90 22.63
CA HIS A 318 1.73 -9.55 23.23
C HIS A 318 2.37 -8.52 22.27
N PHE A 319 2.95 -9.01 21.18
CA PHE A 319 3.83 -8.31 20.27
C PHE A 319 3.13 -7.66 19.06
N ASN A 320 1.84 -7.40 19.14
CA ASN A 320 1.04 -7.24 17.92
C ASN A 320 0.16 -5.98 17.87
N HIS A 321 -0.10 -5.35 19.01
CA HIS A 321 -0.98 -4.18 19.07
C HIS A 321 -0.15 -2.93 19.33
N LEU A 322 -0.37 -1.91 18.51
CA LEU A 322 0.32 -0.64 18.58
C LEU A 322 -0.71 0.48 18.70
N LYS A 323 -0.37 1.53 19.44
CA LYS A 323 -1.15 2.78 19.50
C LYS A 323 -0.27 3.92 19.03
N LEU A 324 -0.79 4.76 18.17
CA LEU A 324 -0.16 6.01 17.79
C LEU A 324 -0.61 7.10 18.77
N MET A 325 0.37 7.67 19.46
CA MET A 325 0.16 8.76 20.41
C MET A 325 0.82 10.03 19.86
N ALA A 326 0.11 11.15 19.89
CA ALA A 326 0.69 12.47 19.73
C ALA A 326 0.96 13.07 21.11
N GLN A 327 2.12 13.70 21.27
CA GLN A 327 2.52 14.35 22.52
C GLN A 327 2.37 15.86 22.37
N LEU A 328 1.39 16.42 23.09
CA LEU A 328 0.99 17.82 23.01
C LEU A 328 1.56 18.60 24.20
N PRO A 329 1.95 19.87 24.00
CA PRO A 329 2.27 20.75 25.12
C PRO A 329 1.00 20.94 25.98
N ILE A 330 1.14 20.80 27.30
CA ILE A 330 0.06 21.15 28.23
C ILE A 330 0.07 22.66 28.37
N ASP A 331 -1.06 23.31 28.13
CA ASP A 331 -1.25 24.69 28.56
C ASP A 331 -1.20 24.69 30.10
N PRO A 332 -0.27 25.41 30.74
CA PRO A 332 -0.13 25.43 32.19
C PRO A 332 -1.42 25.89 32.91
N THR A 333 -2.33 26.55 32.20
CA THR A 333 -3.61 27.02 32.73
C THR A 333 -4.74 25.99 32.67
N ALA A 334 -4.59 24.91 31.88
CA ALA A 334 -5.60 23.88 31.74
C ALA A 334 -5.69 23.04 33.02
N VAL A 335 -6.86 23.06 33.66
CA VAL A 335 -7.17 22.17 34.79
C VAL A 335 -7.17 20.73 34.27
N LEU A 336 -6.15 19.96 34.65
CA LEU A 336 -6.01 18.58 34.21
C LEU A 336 -7.01 17.68 34.93
N ASP A 337 -7.79 16.93 34.17
CA ASP A 337 -8.60 15.83 34.71
C ASP A 337 -7.67 14.76 35.31
N LYS A 338 -8.06 14.22 36.48
CA LYS A 338 -7.27 13.27 37.28
C LYS A 338 -6.90 11.94 36.58
N GLY A 339 -7.31 11.73 35.33
CA GLY A 339 -7.05 10.53 34.54
C GLY A 339 -5.86 10.62 33.57
N ASP A 340 -5.39 11.84 33.25
CA ASP A 340 -4.31 12.01 32.27
C ASP A 340 -2.95 11.81 32.96
N SER A 341 -2.25 10.74 32.62
CA SER A 341 -0.92 10.44 33.16
C SER A 341 0.09 11.50 32.69
N ASN A 342 0.28 12.54 33.51
CA ASN A 342 1.17 13.66 33.24
C ASN A 342 2.65 13.21 33.41
N MET A 343 3.24 12.62 32.36
CA MET A 343 4.69 12.44 32.29
C MET A 343 5.33 13.72 31.76
N GLY A 344 5.68 14.63 32.68
CA GLY A 344 6.58 15.75 32.39
C GLY A 344 5.95 16.92 31.65
N GLY A 345 4.73 17.32 32.00
CA GLY A 345 4.08 18.53 31.48
C GLY A 345 3.59 18.38 30.04
N LYS A 346 3.43 17.15 29.55
CA LYS A 346 2.96 16.86 28.19
C LYS A 346 1.74 15.94 28.23
N ARG A 347 0.74 16.26 27.42
CA ARG A 347 -0.51 15.49 27.27
C ARG A 347 -0.33 14.51 26.12
N GLU A 348 -0.80 13.28 26.30
CA GLU A 348 -0.78 12.29 25.21
C GLU A 348 -2.19 12.07 24.65
N VAL A 349 -2.33 12.19 23.34
CA VAL A 349 -3.58 11.95 22.62
C VAL A 349 -3.42 10.75 21.69
N MET A 350 -4.31 9.76 21.80
CA MET A 350 -4.30 8.60 20.93
C MET A 350 -4.98 8.92 19.59
N LEU A 351 -4.25 8.76 18.49
CA LEU A 351 -4.73 9.05 17.14
C LEU A 351 -5.10 7.79 16.36
N ALA A 352 -4.42 6.69 16.62
CA ALA A 352 -4.71 5.44 15.94
C ALA A 352 -4.37 4.22 16.80
N ARG A 353 -5.02 3.11 16.48
CA ARG A 353 -4.76 1.79 17.07
C ARG A 353 -4.61 0.77 15.96
N TYR A 354 -3.45 0.13 15.91
CA TYR A 354 -3.21 -1.02 15.06
C TYR A 354 -3.34 -2.31 15.86
N THR A 355 -4.06 -3.27 15.30
CA THR A 355 -4.27 -4.62 15.83
C THR A 355 -3.81 -5.62 14.79
N SER A 356 -2.68 -6.29 15.03
CA SER A 356 -2.23 -7.33 14.10
C SER A 356 -3.20 -8.51 14.07
N ASN A 357 -3.23 -9.19 12.94
CA ASN A 357 -3.90 -10.47 12.79
C ASN A 357 -2.85 -11.57 12.50
N ILE A 358 -3.13 -12.79 12.95
CA ILE A 358 -2.28 -13.97 12.76
C ILE A 358 -2.54 -14.60 11.38
N CYS A 359 -3.67 -14.28 10.73
CA CYS A 359 -4.05 -14.89 9.46
C CYS A 359 -3.06 -14.51 8.34
N GLU A 360 -2.65 -15.49 7.54
CA GLU A 360 -1.66 -15.34 6.46
C GLU A 360 -2.04 -14.25 5.44
N LYS A 361 -3.34 -14.04 5.21
CA LYS A 361 -3.86 -13.10 4.20
C LYS A 361 -4.16 -11.70 4.74
N LYS A 362 -4.16 -11.51 6.06
CA LYS A 362 -4.51 -10.24 6.71
C LYS A 362 -3.41 -9.88 7.71
N ALA A 363 -2.69 -8.80 7.42
CA ALA A 363 -1.67 -8.30 8.33
C ALA A 363 -2.29 -7.81 9.65
N GLY A 364 -3.45 -7.14 9.57
CA GLY A 364 -4.13 -6.60 10.73
C GLY A 364 -5.29 -5.66 10.40
N MET A 365 -5.65 -4.86 11.39
CA MET A 365 -6.70 -3.85 11.35
C MET A 365 -6.16 -2.56 11.98
N LEU A 366 -6.37 -1.43 11.31
CA LEU A 366 -6.00 -0.10 11.79
C LEU A 366 -7.28 0.68 12.05
N GLU A 367 -7.43 1.23 13.24
CA GLU A 367 -8.48 2.18 13.58
C GLU A 367 -7.85 3.56 13.74
N VAL A 368 -8.32 4.55 12.99
CA VAL A 368 -7.90 5.95 13.11
C VAL A 368 -9.04 6.72 13.76
N PHE A 369 -8.75 7.43 14.86
CA PHE A 369 -9.74 8.22 15.60
C PHE A 369 -9.88 9.59 14.94
N ASP A 370 -10.73 9.67 13.91
CA ASP A 370 -10.85 10.83 13.02
C ASP A 370 -11.13 12.13 13.80
N SER A 371 -11.97 12.09 14.83
CA SER A 371 -12.25 13.27 15.66
C SER A 371 -11.03 13.74 16.46
N ALA A 372 -10.17 12.82 16.92
CA ALA A 372 -8.93 13.17 17.61
C ALA A 372 -7.90 13.78 16.64
N VAL A 373 -7.84 13.27 15.41
CA VAL A 373 -6.99 13.82 14.34
C VAL A 373 -7.49 15.21 13.94
N LEU A 374 -8.79 15.39 13.73
CA LEU A 374 -9.40 16.68 13.42
C LEU A 374 -9.09 17.73 14.50
N ARG A 375 -9.30 17.37 15.77
CA ARG A 375 -9.01 18.24 16.90
C ARG A 375 -7.53 18.62 16.95
N LEU A 376 -6.64 17.65 16.75
CA LEU A 376 -5.20 17.89 16.72
C LEU A 376 -4.82 18.89 15.62
N LEU A 377 -5.39 18.74 14.42
CA LEU A 377 -5.12 19.63 13.29
C LEU A 377 -5.61 21.05 13.58
N ARG A 378 -6.84 21.20 14.08
CA ARG A 378 -7.44 22.51 14.40
C ARG A 378 -6.71 23.24 15.52
N GLU A 379 -6.37 22.55 16.60
CA GLU A 379 -5.83 23.17 17.82
C GLU A 379 -4.32 23.37 17.76
N HIS A 380 -3.58 22.48 17.11
CA HIS A 380 -2.12 22.46 17.20
C HIS A 380 -1.38 22.51 15.87
N MET A 381 -2.07 22.37 14.73
CA MET A 381 -1.44 22.42 13.41
C MET A 381 -2.20 23.32 12.41
N PRO A 382 -2.50 24.59 12.76
CA PRO A 382 -3.31 25.46 11.88
C PRO A 382 -2.63 25.75 10.53
N SER A 383 -1.31 25.60 10.44
CA SER A 383 -0.55 25.72 9.18
C SER A 383 -0.75 24.53 8.24
N VAL A 384 -1.18 23.37 8.76
CA VAL A 384 -1.56 22.21 7.96
C VAL A 384 -3.01 22.42 7.54
N GLN A 385 -3.21 23.22 6.49
CA GLN A 385 -4.54 23.60 6.00
C GLN A 385 -5.39 22.35 5.69
N LEU A 386 -6.59 22.28 6.26
CA LEU A 386 -7.63 21.34 5.82
C LEU A 386 -8.11 21.80 4.44
N GLY A 387 -7.76 21.06 3.38
CA GLY A 387 -8.49 21.12 2.11
C GLY A 387 -8.16 22.25 1.13
N SER A 388 -7.17 23.11 1.36
CA SER A 388 -6.83 24.15 0.37
C SER A 388 -6.03 23.64 -0.84
N GLU A 389 -5.53 22.40 -0.81
CA GLU A 389 -4.62 21.88 -1.85
C GLU A 389 -5.28 20.85 -2.79
N THR A 390 -6.62 20.75 -2.79
CA THR A 390 -7.33 20.05 -3.87
C THR A 390 -7.34 20.92 -5.13
N VAL A 391 -6.16 20.98 -5.77
CA VAL A 391 -5.97 21.41 -7.16
C VAL A 391 -6.53 20.31 -8.07
N LEU A 392 -7.85 20.13 -8.10
CA LEU A 392 -8.52 19.31 -9.11
C LEU A 392 -9.93 19.85 -9.35
N ALA A 393 -10.00 20.91 -10.17
CA ALA A 393 -11.05 21.25 -11.15
C ALA A 393 -11.17 22.78 -11.28
N GLU A 394 -10.20 23.42 -11.95
CA GLU A 394 -10.30 24.82 -12.40
C GLU A 394 -11.35 25.04 -13.51
N HIS A 395 -12.33 24.15 -13.70
CA HIS A 395 -13.18 24.21 -14.88
C HIS A 395 -14.47 25.02 -14.76
N ASP A 396 -14.84 25.56 -13.58
CA ASP A 396 -16.06 26.39 -13.42
C ASP A 396 -15.96 27.42 -12.27
N ALA A 397 -14.90 28.24 -12.25
CA ALA A 397 -14.62 29.20 -11.16
C ALA A 397 -15.12 30.64 -11.43
N GLU A 398 -16.40 30.85 -11.80
CA GLU A 398 -16.93 32.23 -12.03
C GLU A 398 -18.24 32.58 -11.31
N ALA A 399 -18.69 31.86 -10.26
CA ALA A 399 -19.98 32.21 -9.62
C ALA A 399 -20.14 31.92 -8.12
N ALA A 400 -19.08 31.86 -7.31
CA ALA A 400 -19.22 31.58 -5.87
C ALA A 400 -18.76 32.76 -5.00
N ALA A 401 -19.71 33.66 -4.68
CA ALA A 401 -19.58 34.60 -3.58
C ALA A 401 -19.59 33.86 -2.22
N PRO A 402 -18.87 34.33 -1.20
CA PRO A 402 -18.77 33.66 0.09
C PRO A 402 -20.02 33.93 0.94
N LEU A 403 -21.05 33.09 0.78
CA LEU A 403 -22.12 32.99 1.77
C LEU A 403 -21.62 32.13 2.94
N LEU A 404 -21.50 32.76 4.11
CA LEU A 404 -21.21 32.11 5.39
C LEU A 404 -22.36 31.14 5.74
N HIS A 405 -22.25 29.90 5.28
CA HIS A 405 -23.18 28.83 5.67
C HIS A 405 -22.61 28.13 6.92
N GLU A 406 -23.14 28.47 8.10
CA GLU A 406 -22.78 27.89 9.41
C GLU A 406 -23.25 26.44 9.63
N GLY A 407 -23.37 25.65 8.56
CA GLY A 407 -23.87 24.27 8.59
C GLY A 407 -22.92 23.27 7.95
N HIS A 408 -21.61 23.39 8.19
CA HIS A 408 -20.69 22.33 7.73
C HIS A 408 -21.01 21.04 8.48
N ASP A 409 -21.50 20.05 7.75
CA ASP A 409 -21.83 18.75 8.30
C ASP A 409 -20.56 18.10 8.85
N ALA A 410 -20.64 17.54 10.07
CA ALA A 410 -19.51 16.87 10.71
C ALA A 410 -18.93 15.70 9.86
N GLU A 411 -19.72 15.18 8.91
CA GLU A 411 -19.29 14.18 7.95
C GLU A 411 -18.30 14.75 6.92
N ASP A 412 -18.51 15.97 6.46
CA ASP A 412 -17.62 16.66 5.50
C ASP A 412 -16.28 16.98 6.13
N ASP A 413 -16.28 17.42 7.40
CA ASP A 413 -15.07 17.64 8.18
C ASP A 413 -14.21 16.37 8.26
N VAL A 414 -14.82 15.22 8.51
CA VAL A 414 -14.10 13.95 8.59
C VAL A 414 -13.62 13.48 7.22
N ALA A 415 -14.42 13.68 6.16
CA ALA A 415 -13.96 13.42 4.81
C ALA A 415 -12.75 14.30 4.44
N ALA A 416 -12.73 15.58 4.86
CA ALA A 416 -11.60 16.47 4.68
C ALA A 416 -10.36 16.00 5.45
N VAL A 417 -10.52 15.56 6.70
CA VAL A 417 -9.42 15.03 7.53
C VAL A 417 -8.73 13.84 6.86
N ARG A 418 -9.49 12.92 6.26
CA ARG A 418 -8.94 11.75 5.55
C ARG A 418 -8.06 12.12 4.35
N ARG A 419 -8.27 13.31 3.77
CA ARG A 419 -7.47 13.81 2.64
C ARG A 419 -6.20 14.55 3.10
N THR A 420 -6.02 14.78 4.40
CA THR A 420 -4.87 15.52 4.93
C THR A 420 -3.58 14.71 4.87
N ARG A 421 -2.46 15.43 4.78
CA ARG A 421 -1.11 14.85 4.83
C ARG A 421 -0.85 14.10 6.13
N LEU A 422 -1.34 14.59 7.27
CA LEU A 422 -1.19 13.87 8.54
C LEU A 422 -1.86 12.48 8.46
N TYR A 423 -3.01 12.37 7.82
CA TYR A 423 -3.69 11.09 7.64
C TYR A 423 -2.85 10.10 6.84
N ASP A 424 -2.30 10.56 5.72
CA ASP A 424 -1.39 9.78 4.89
C ASP A 424 -0.12 9.34 5.66
N LEU A 425 0.36 10.18 6.59
CA LEU A 425 1.45 9.85 7.50
C LEU A 425 1.08 8.79 8.53
N ILE A 426 -0.15 8.83 9.07
CA ILE A 426 -0.66 7.77 9.95
C ILE A 426 -0.68 6.43 9.20
N ILE A 427 -1.19 6.41 7.95
CA ILE A 427 -1.24 5.19 7.14
C ILE A 427 0.17 4.68 6.79
N SER A 428 1.04 5.54 6.27
CA SER A 428 2.42 5.16 5.89
C SER A 428 3.25 4.68 7.07
N THR A 429 3.21 5.37 8.21
CA THR A 429 3.96 4.94 9.41
C THR A 429 3.40 3.63 9.96
N THR A 430 2.09 3.40 9.89
CA THR A 430 1.48 2.08 10.22
C THR A 430 2.09 0.99 9.34
N VAL A 431 2.23 1.21 8.04
CA VAL A 431 2.83 0.24 7.10
C VAL A 431 4.28 -0.08 7.49
N CYS A 432 5.08 0.93 7.85
CA CYS A 432 6.44 0.72 8.38
C CYS A 432 6.44 -0.22 9.59
N MET A 433 5.49 -0.04 10.51
CA MET A 433 5.38 -0.88 11.72
C MET A 433 5.02 -2.32 11.37
N ILE A 434 4.05 -2.51 10.48
CA ILE A 434 3.61 -3.84 10.04
C ILE A 434 4.78 -4.61 9.43
N ILE A 435 5.52 -3.97 8.53
CA ILE A 435 6.67 -4.60 7.88
C ILE A 435 7.77 -4.89 8.91
N GLY A 436 8.06 -3.93 9.79
CA GLY A 436 9.06 -4.09 10.84
C GLY A 436 8.75 -5.25 11.79
N GLU A 437 7.50 -5.39 12.24
CA GLU A 437 7.05 -6.53 13.06
C GLU A 437 7.11 -7.86 12.29
N ALA A 438 6.73 -7.87 11.01
CA ALA A 438 6.84 -9.07 10.18
C ALA A 438 8.30 -9.53 10.04
N GLN A 439 9.22 -8.59 9.80
CA GLN A 439 10.66 -8.87 9.71
C GLN A 439 11.24 -9.35 11.04
N LYS A 440 10.84 -8.73 12.17
CA LYS A 440 11.21 -9.18 13.53
C LYS A 440 10.80 -10.63 13.77
N ARG A 441 9.56 -10.99 13.46
CA ARG A 441 9.06 -12.37 13.63
C ARG A 441 9.81 -13.35 12.74
N ALA A 442 10.10 -12.98 11.49
CA ALA A 442 10.87 -13.82 10.59
C ALA A 442 12.30 -14.05 11.12
N MET A 443 12.96 -13.02 11.65
CA MET A 443 14.29 -13.16 12.25
C MET A 443 14.24 -13.99 13.54
N ALA A 444 13.27 -13.76 14.41
CA ALA A 444 13.11 -14.53 15.65
C ALA A 444 12.90 -16.03 15.37
N ARG A 445 12.07 -16.38 14.37
CA ARG A 445 11.90 -17.77 13.94
C ARG A 445 13.21 -18.39 13.46
N ARG A 446 13.94 -17.69 12.58
CA ARG A 446 15.25 -18.16 12.11
C ARG A 446 16.25 -18.36 13.24
N PHE A 447 16.26 -17.46 14.22
CA PHE A 447 17.14 -17.59 15.38
C PHE A 447 16.79 -18.82 16.23
N VAL A 448 15.51 -19.07 16.49
CA VAL A 448 15.05 -20.27 17.21
C VAL A 448 15.39 -21.55 16.44
N GLU A 449 15.18 -21.57 15.12
CA GLU A 449 15.53 -22.70 14.26
C GLU A 449 17.04 -23.00 14.31
N LEU A 450 17.90 -21.97 14.31
CA LEU A 450 19.36 -22.13 14.44
C LEU A 450 19.74 -22.69 15.82
N CYS A 451 19.21 -22.14 16.91
CA CYS A 451 19.53 -22.62 18.26
C CYS A 451 19.03 -24.04 18.53
N LEU A 452 17.87 -24.43 17.97
CA LEU A 452 17.35 -25.79 18.12
C LEU A 452 18.03 -26.79 17.18
N GLY A 453 18.46 -26.35 16.00
CA GLY A 453 19.15 -27.18 15.02
C GLY A 453 20.53 -27.66 15.48
N GLU A 454 21.26 -26.82 16.22
CA GLU A 454 22.59 -27.17 16.77
C GLU A 454 22.50 -28.23 17.88
N ALA A 455 21.39 -28.33 18.60
CA ALA A 455 21.19 -29.33 19.64
C ALA A 455 20.87 -30.74 19.09
N GLY A 456 20.53 -30.87 17.80
CA GLY A 456 20.08 -32.13 17.19
C GLY A 456 21.15 -32.93 16.44
N SER A 457 22.37 -32.39 16.24
CA SER A 457 23.40 -33.00 15.38
C SER A 457 24.57 -33.66 16.14
N GLY A 458 24.51 -33.74 17.47
CA GLY A 458 25.62 -34.22 18.32
C GLY A 458 25.48 -35.61 18.94
N GLY A 459 24.51 -36.43 18.50
CA GLY A 459 24.34 -37.80 18.98
C GLY A 459 24.95 -38.82 18.01
N GLY A 460 26.26 -39.02 18.10
CA GLY A 460 27.01 -40.09 17.44
C GLY A 460 27.79 -40.89 18.46
#